data_AF-A0A8J7SJL5-F1
#
_entry.id   AF-A0A8J7SJL5-F1
#
_cell.length_a   1.000
_cell.length_b   1.000
_cell.length_c   1.000
_cell.angle_alpha   90.00
_cell.angle_beta   90.00
_cell.angle_gamma   90.00
#
_symmetry.space_group_name_H-M   'P 1'
#
loop_
_entity.id
_entity.type
_entity.pdbx_description
1 polymer ?
#
loop_
_entity_poly.entity_id
_entity_poly.type
_entity_poly.pdbx_seq_one_letter_code
_entity_poly.pdbx_strand_id
1 'polypeptide(L)'
;MSRTKKRFSREEWRYVRKRFRDCRAEAKRRGLAFDLTLEEIEFPRRCPALGVHLSYLPPQTRGKKRPEVFSFERLDNDFGYVPGNVVIVSHKANSLKSDLSAEQLLRAGEFFTRHVQRFHHKE
;
A
#
# COMPACT_ATOMS: atom_id res chain seq x y z
N MET A 1 -14.55 -17.64 -13.84
CA MET A 1 -13.65 -16.47 -13.72
C MET A 1 -13.92 -15.76 -12.39
N SER A 2 -12.92 -15.60 -11.52
CA SER A 2 -13.05 -14.99 -10.18
C SER A 2 -13.70 -13.60 -10.22
N ARG A 3 -14.62 -13.32 -9.27
CA ARG A 3 -15.39 -12.06 -9.11
C ARG A 3 -14.52 -10.80 -9.15
N THR A 4 -13.27 -10.88 -8.71
CA THR A 4 -12.31 -9.77 -8.63
C THR A 4 -11.90 -9.24 -10.01
N LYS A 5 -11.84 -10.11 -11.04
CA LYS A 5 -11.38 -9.72 -12.38
C LYS A 5 -12.39 -8.85 -13.14
N LYS A 6 -13.69 -8.90 -12.80
CA LYS A 6 -14.74 -8.07 -13.41
C LYS A 6 -14.76 -6.61 -12.91
N ARG A 7 -14.10 -6.32 -11.78
CA ARG A 7 -14.15 -5.00 -11.13
C ARG A 7 -13.15 -3.99 -11.71
N PHE A 8 -12.15 -4.43 -12.46
CA PHE A 8 -11.05 -3.59 -12.96
C PHE A 8 -10.96 -3.62 -14.48
N SER A 9 -10.58 -2.49 -15.07
CA SER A 9 -10.35 -2.37 -16.51
C SER A 9 -9.10 -3.14 -16.95
N ARG A 10 -8.97 -3.40 -18.26
CA ARG A 10 -7.76 -4.02 -18.83
C ARG A 10 -6.51 -3.18 -18.56
N GLU A 11 -6.65 -1.86 -18.56
CA GLU A 11 -5.56 -0.92 -18.32
C GLU A 11 -5.13 -0.93 -16.85
N GLU A 12 -6.10 -0.94 -15.92
CA GLU A 12 -5.81 -1.07 -14.49
C GLU A 12 -5.02 -2.35 -14.22
N TRP A 13 -5.48 -3.49 -14.77
CA TRP A 13 -4.76 -4.75 -14.64
C TRP A 13 -3.37 -4.75 -15.29
N ARG A 14 -3.18 -3.99 -16.38
CA ARG A 14 -1.85 -3.82 -17.00
C ARG A 14 -0.90 -3.13 -16.04
N TYR A 15 -1.36 -2.08 -15.37
CA TYR A 15 -0.56 -1.35 -14.39
C TYR A 15 -0.30 -2.17 -13.12
N VAL A 16 -1.30 -2.90 -12.62
CA VAL A 16 -1.13 -3.86 -11.51
C VAL A 16 -0.03 -4.87 -11.80
N ARG A 17 -0.08 -5.54 -12.97
CA ARG A 17 0.95 -6.51 -13.37
C ARG A 17 2.33 -5.88 -13.51
N LYS A 18 2.42 -4.65 -14.03
CA LYS A 18 3.70 -3.92 -14.09
C LYS A 18 4.26 -3.71 -12.68
N ARG A 19 3.47 -3.13 -11.77
CA ARG A 19 3.90 -2.85 -10.40
C ARG A 19 4.29 -4.12 -9.64
N PHE A 20 3.56 -5.22 -9.86
CA PHE A 20 3.88 -6.52 -9.27
C PHE A 20 5.24 -7.06 -9.75
N ARG A 21 5.55 -6.92 -11.05
CA ARG A 21 6.88 -7.24 -11.57
C ARG A 21 7.97 -6.34 -10.99
N ASP A 22 7.69 -5.04 -10.83
CA ASP A 22 8.62 -4.11 -10.18
C ASP A 22 8.93 -4.58 -8.74
N CYS A 23 7.91 -4.98 -7.96
CA CYS A 23 8.08 -5.52 -6.61
C CYS A 23 8.92 -6.81 -6.60
N ARG A 24 8.70 -7.72 -7.55
CA ARG A 24 9.50 -8.95 -7.68
C ARG A 24 10.97 -8.65 -7.98
N ALA A 25 11.24 -7.72 -8.89
CA ALA A 25 12.60 -7.30 -9.20
C ALA A 25 13.29 -6.68 -7.98
N GLU A 26 12.56 -5.83 -7.25
CA GLU A 26 13.07 -5.20 -6.02
C GLU A 26 13.32 -6.21 -4.89
N ALA A 27 12.43 -7.18 -4.71
CA ALA A 27 12.61 -8.27 -3.75
C ALA A 27 13.89 -9.05 -4.05
N LYS A 28 14.10 -9.43 -5.32
CA LYS A 28 15.33 -10.10 -5.77
C LYS A 28 16.57 -9.26 -5.48
N ARG A 29 16.53 -7.96 -5.78
CA ARG A 29 17.65 -7.02 -5.52
C ARG A 29 18.00 -6.93 -4.04
N ARG A 30 17.00 -7.05 -3.17
CA ARG A 30 17.13 -6.95 -1.70
C ARG A 30 17.33 -8.31 -1.01
N GLY A 31 17.35 -9.42 -1.74
CA GLY A 31 17.44 -10.76 -1.16
C GLY A 31 16.19 -11.18 -0.37
N LEU A 32 15.02 -10.63 -0.68
CA LEU A 32 13.75 -10.95 -0.02
C LEU A 32 13.04 -12.11 -0.72
N ALA A 33 12.37 -12.96 0.08
CA ALA A 33 11.48 -13.99 -0.46
C ALA A 33 10.37 -13.36 -1.31
N PHE A 34 9.99 -14.05 -2.39
CA PHE A 34 8.87 -13.66 -3.24
C PHE A 34 8.11 -14.92 -3.67
N ASP A 35 7.14 -15.31 -2.84
CA ASP A 35 6.25 -16.45 -3.06
C ASP A 35 4.81 -15.96 -2.97
N LEU A 36 4.43 -15.10 -3.90
CA LEU A 36 3.12 -14.48 -3.93
C LEU A 36 2.60 -14.49 -5.37
N THR A 37 1.29 -14.69 -5.51
CA THR A 37 0.55 -14.56 -6.76
C THR A 37 -0.45 -13.42 -6.66
N LEU A 38 -0.91 -12.89 -7.81
CA LEU A 38 -1.91 -11.81 -7.81
C LEU A 38 -3.28 -12.30 -7.33
N GLU A 39 -3.55 -13.60 -7.43
CA GLU A 39 -4.79 -14.24 -6.99
C GLU A 39 -4.94 -14.25 -5.46
N GLU A 40 -3.84 -14.21 -4.72
CA GLU A 40 -3.82 -14.21 -3.25
C GLU A 40 -3.96 -12.81 -2.63
N ILE A 41 -4.04 -11.76 -3.48
CA ILE A 41 -4.06 -10.37 -3.05
C ILE A 41 -5.45 -9.77 -3.25
N GLU A 42 -5.97 -9.14 -2.22
CA GLU A 42 -7.17 -8.32 -2.34
C GLU A 42 -6.84 -6.93 -2.90
N PHE A 43 -7.63 -6.49 -3.88
CA PHE A 43 -7.47 -5.18 -4.53
C PHE A 43 -8.67 -4.26 -4.21
N PRO A 44 -8.74 -3.59 -3.05
CA PRO A 44 -9.87 -2.75 -2.66
C PRO A 44 -9.94 -1.44 -3.47
N ARG A 45 -11.12 -0.82 -3.57
CA ARG A 45 -11.27 0.51 -4.22
C ARG A 45 -10.95 1.67 -3.26
N ARG A 46 -10.92 1.42 -1.96
CA ARG A 46 -10.53 2.36 -0.91
C ARG A 46 -9.34 1.78 -0.13
N CYS A 47 -8.41 2.65 0.26
CA CYS A 47 -7.26 2.31 1.07
C CYS A 47 -7.73 1.86 2.46
N PRO A 48 -7.42 0.65 2.92
CA PRO A 48 -7.88 0.16 4.23
C PRO A 48 -7.27 0.97 5.40
N ALA A 49 -6.07 1.53 5.23
CA ALA A 49 -5.39 2.29 6.28
C ALA A 49 -5.86 3.75 6.40
N LEU A 50 -6.31 4.39 5.30
CA LEU A 50 -6.57 5.83 5.26
C LEU A 50 -7.94 6.21 4.68
N GLY A 51 -8.76 5.26 4.23
CA GLY A 51 -10.11 5.50 3.67
C GLY A 51 -10.15 6.18 2.28
N VAL A 52 -9.02 6.65 1.75
CA VAL A 52 -8.94 7.33 0.45
C VAL A 52 -9.18 6.40 -0.74
N HIS A 53 -9.70 6.92 -1.85
CA HIS A 53 -9.83 6.13 -3.09
C HIS A 53 -8.46 5.74 -3.65
N LEU A 54 -8.34 4.50 -4.13
CA LEU A 54 -7.11 3.99 -4.73
C LEU A 54 -7.13 4.15 -6.25
N SER A 55 -6.07 4.75 -6.80
CA SER A 55 -5.83 4.79 -8.24
C SER A 55 -5.03 3.57 -8.68
N TYR A 56 -5.60 2.82 -9.62
CA TYR A 56 -4.96 1.67 -10.28
C TYR A 56 -4.49 2.00 -11.70
N LEU A 57 -4.34 3.30 -12.00
CA LEU A 57 -3.79 3.79 -13.25
C LEU A 57 -2.42 4.44 -13.00
N PRO A 58 -1.53 4.44 -13.99
CA PRO A 58 -0.26 5.14 -13.87
C PRO A 58 -0.49 6.65 -13.67
N PRO A 59 0.36 7.34 -12.89
CA PRO A 59 0.30 8.78 -12.80
C PRO A 59 0.54 9.42 -14.17
N GLN A 60 -0.24 10.45 -14.50
CA GLN A 60 -0.16 11.18 -15.78
C GLN A 60 1.18 11.88 -15.99
N THR A 61 1.89 12.22 -14.91
CA THR A 61 3.19 12.88 -14.94
C THR A 61 4.27 11.91 -14.46
N ARG A 62 5.30 11.71 -15.29
CA ARG A 62 6.48 10.90 -14.92
C ARG A 62 7.17 11.51 -13.70
N GLY A 63 7.61 10.67 -12.77
CA GLY A 63 8.34 11.08 -11.57
C GLY A 63 7.48 11.56 -10.40
N LYS A 64 6.21 11.95 -10.60
CA LYS A 64 5.32 12.33 -9.49
C LYS A 64 4.65 11.09 -8.90
N LYS A 65 5.06 10.71 -7.69
CA LYS A 65 4.34 9.73 -6.88
C LYS A 65 3.07 10.39 -6.34
N ARG A 66 1.91 9.99 -6.85
CA ARG A 66 0.63 10.49 -6.34
C ARG A 66 0.22 9.71 -5.08
N PRO A 67 -0.26 10.39 -4.01
CA PRO A 67 -0.54 9.75 -2.72
C PRO A 67 -1.60 8.64 -2.79
N GLU A 68 -2.51 8.71 -3.76
CA GLU A 68 -3.63 7.78 -3.96
C GLU A 68 -3.29 6.55 -4.81
N VAL A 69 -2.13 6.53 -5.49
CA VAL A 69 -1.71 5.38 -6.30
C VAL A 69 -1.52 4.18 -5.38
N PHE A 70 -2.07 3.03 -5.78
CA PHE A 70 -1.95 1.81 -4.97
C PHE A 70 -0.48 1.34 -4.83
N SER A 71 -0.18 0.68 -3.71
CA SER A 71 1.11 0.08 -3.40
C SER A 71 0.91 -1.35 -2.87
N PHE A 72 1.84 -2.24 -3.19
CA PHE A 72 1.98 -3.54 -2.53
C PHE A 72 2.83 -3.35 -1.27
N GLU A 73 2.18 -3.26 -0.12
CA GLU A 73 2.83 -3.01 1.16
C GLU A 73 3.03 -4.31 1.94
N ARG A 74 4.22 -4.48 2.51
CA ARG A 74 4.50 -5.59 3.43
C ARG A 74 4.05 -5.18 4.82
N LEU A 75 3.22 -6.00 5.46
CA LEU A 75 2.73 -5.73 6.82
C LEU A 75 3.91 -5.78 7.80
N ASP A 76 4.73 -6.80 7.67
CA ASP A 76 5.99 -6.96 8.38
C ASP A 76 7.17 -6.89 7.41
N ASN A 77 8.15 -6.04 7.74
CA ASN A 77 9.32 -5.78 6.91
C ASN A 77 10.39 -6.89 7.01
N ASP A 78 10.33 -7.72 8.05
CA ASP A 78 11.23 -8.87 8.27
C ASP A 78 10.89 -10.04 7.34
N PHE A 79 9.67 -10.04 6.80
CA PHE A 79 9.22 -11.02 5.81
C PHE A 79 9.27 -10.47 4.38
N GLY A 80 9.32 -11.39 3.42
CA GLY A 80 9.27 -11.08 1.99
C GLY A 80 7.86 -10.78 1.49
N TYR A 81 7.69 -10.88 0.17
CA TYR A 81 6.39 -10.85 -0.49
C TYR A 81 5.82 -12.27 -0.48
N VAL A 82 5.11 -12.63 0.58
CA VAL A 82 4.51 -13.96 0.81
C VAL A 82 3.01 -13.82 1.13
N PRO A 83 2.20 -14.88 1.02
CA PRO A 83 0.76 -14.80 1.26
C PRO A 83 0.50 -14.41 2.71
N GLY A 84 -0.46 -13.51 2.93
CA GLY A 84 -0.77 -12.97 4.26
C GLY A 84 0.15 -11.83 4.73
N ASN A 85 1.35 -11.64 4.18
CA ASN A 85 2.22 -10.50 4.54
C ASN A 85 2.06 -9.29 3.62
N VAL A 86 1.30 -9.37 2.53
CA VAL A 86 1.16 -8.27 1.57
C VAL A 86 -0.27 -7.74 1.52
N VAL A 87 -0.42 -6.42 1.64
CA VAL A 87 -1.69 -5.70 1.55
C VAL A 87 -1.63 -4.60 0.50
N ILE A 88 -2.77 -4.29 -0.13
CA ILE A 88 -2.90 -3.15 -1.02
C ILE A 88 -3.33 -1.91 -0.23
N VAL A 89 -2.48 -0.89 -0.24
CA VAL A 89 -2.73 0.41 0.38
C VAL A 89 -2.39 1.55 -0.58
N SER A 90 -2.64 2.79 -0.18
CA SER A 90 -2.22 3.95 -0.97
C SER A 90 -0.72 4.20 -0.80
N HIS A 91 -0.08 4.84 -1.77
CA HIS A 91 1.32 5.24 -1.67
C HIS A 91 1.56 6.12 -0.44
N LYS A 92 0.59 6.98 -0.09
CA LYS A 92 0.63 7.75 1.16
C LYS A 92 0.70 6.86 2.39
N ALA A 93 -0.13 5.81 2.48
CA ALA A 93 -0.11 4.88 3.61
C ALA A 93 1.22 4.12 3.70
N ASN A 94 1.74 3.64 2.56
CA ASN A 94 3.08 3.04 2.50
C ASN A 94 4.16 4.02 2.98
N SER A 95 4.13 5.28 2.53
CA SER A 95 5.11 6.30 2.95
C SER A 95 4.99 6.65 4.44
N LEU A 96 3.77 6.62 5.00
CA LEU A 96 3.57 6.79 6.44
C LEU A 96 4.12 5.60 7.24
N LYS A 97 3.94 4.36 6.73
CA LYS A 97 4.50 3.16 7.34
C LYS A 97 6.03 3.18 7.29
N SER A 98 6.63 3.45 6.13
CA SER A 98 8.08 3.45 5.93
C SER A 98 8.72 2.18 6.54
N ASP A 99 9.74 2.35 7.37
CA ASP A 99 10.46 1.39 8.17
C ASP A 99 9.90 1.24 9.59
N LEU A 100 8.80 1.94 9.93
CA LEU A 100 8.19 1.85 11.25
C LEU A 100 7.52 0.47 11.47
N SER A 101 7.67 -0.03 12.69
CA SER A 101 6.84 -1.12 13.22
C SER A 101 5.40 -0.66 13.48
N ALA A 102 4.47 -1.60 13.57
CA ALA A 102 3.08 -1.30 13.92
C ALA A 102 2.98 -0.53 15.26
N GLU A 103 3.81 -0.90 16.22
CA GLU A 103 3.89 -0.26 17.53
C GLU A 103 4.40 1.20 17.44
N GLN A 104 5.41 1.47 16.60
CA GLN A 104 5.86 2.84 16.36
C GLN A 104 4.80 3.69 15.65
N LEU A 105 4.05 3.10 14.71
CA LEU A 105 2.94 3.77 14.04
C LEU A 105 1.82 4.16 15.00
N LEU A 106 1.44 3.26 15.90
CA LEU A 106 0.44 3.53 16.93
C LEU A 106 0.88 4.69 17.83
N ARG A 107 2.10 4.62 18.37
CA ARG A 107 2.67 5.67 19.22
C ARG A 107 2.71 7.03 18.52
N ALA A 108 3.11 7.06 17.24
CA ALA A 108 3.11 8.30 16.45
C ALA A 108 1.69 8.85 16.26
N GLY A 109 0.72 7.98 15.91
CA GLY A 109 -0.69 8.36 15.76
C GLY A 109 -1.28 8.94 17.04
N GLU A 110 -1.06 8.28 18.18
CA GLU A 110 -1.52 8.76 19.48
C GLU A 110 -0.89 10.11 19.86
N PHE A 111 0.41 10.29 19.62
CA PHE A 111 1.09 11.55 19.87
C PHE A 111 0.41 12.70 19.12
N PHE A 112 0.22 12.57 17.81
CA PHE A 112 -0.40 13.64 17.02
C PHE A 112 -1.86 13.86 17.41
N THR A 113 -2.64 12.80 17.64
CA THR A 113 -4.04 12.90 18.07
C THR A 113 -4.16 13.72 19.37
N ARG A 114 -3.36 13.40 20.39
CA ARG A 114 -3.39 14.14 21.67
C ARG A 114 -3.06 15.62 21.49
N HIS A 115 -2.09 15.95 20.64
CA HIS A 115 -1.67 17.34 20.43
C HIS A 115 -2.67 18.15 19.61
N VAL A 116 -3.31 17.53 18.61
CA VAL A 116 -4.40 18.14 17.85
C VAL A 116 -5.60 18.41 18.76
N GLN A 117 -5.99 17.43 19.59
CA GLN A 117 -7.07 17.62 20.56
C GLN A 117 -6.76 18.73 21.56
N ARG A 118 -5.55 18.78 22.12
CA ARG A 118 -5.11 19.88 22.99
C ARG A 118 -5.17 21.24 22.31
N PHE A 119 -4.93 21.31 21.01
CA PHE A 119 -5.06 22.56 20.26
C PHE A 119 -6.53 22.98 20.12
N HIS A 120 -7.43 22.03 19.89
CA HIS A 120 -8.87 22.31 19.72
C HIS A 120 -9.64 22.47 21.04
N HIS A 121 -9.15 21.98 22.17
CA HIS A 121 -9.76 22.14 23.51
C HIS A 121 -9.17 23.30 24.33
N LYS A 122 -8.52 24.28 23.68
CA LYS A 122 -7.98 25.49 24.32
C LYS A 122 -8.94 26.69 24.29
N GLU A 123 -10.21 26.45 24.00
CA GLU A 123 -11.33 27.38 24.29
C GLU A 123 -12.14 26.85 25.46
#